data_AF-A0A7W6VB24-F1
#
_entry.id   AF-A0A7W6VB24-F1
#
_cell.length_a   1.000
_cell.length_b   1.000
_cell.length_c   1.000
_cell.angle_alpha   90.00
_cell.angle_beta   90.00
_cell.angle_gamma   90.00
#
_symmetry.space_group_name_H-M   'P 1'
#
loop_
_entity.id
_entity.type
_entity.pdbx_description
1 polymer ?
#
loop_
_entity_poly.entity_id
_entity_poly.type
_entity_poly.pdbx_seq_one_letter_code
_entity_poly.pdbx_strand_id
1 'polypeptide(L)'
;MTEKARVSILYCTQCNWLLRSAWMAQELLHTFSDSLGEVALIPGTGGNFEIRVNGDLIWERKRDGGFPGPKELKQRVRDIVEPGRDLGHVDRASLES
;
A
#
# COMPACT_ATOMS: atom_id res chain seq x y z
N MET A 1 5.38 14.22 19.73
CA MET A 1 4.62 13.96 18.49
C MET A 1 5.08 12.61 18.00
N THR A 2 4.20 11.61 17.99
CA THR A 2 4.53 10.30 17.44
C THR A 2 4.75 10.47 15.93
N GLU A 3 5.89 10.03 15.39
CA GLU A 3 6.11 10.06 13.95
C GLU A 3 5.07 9.18 13.26
N LYS A 4 4.29 9.79 12.35
CA LYS A 4 3.32 9.06 11.53
C LYS A 4 4.05 8.28 10.43
N ALA A 5 3.53 7.12 10.06
CA ALA A 5 4.21 6.26 9.10
C ALA A 5 4.21 6.87 7.69
N ARG A 6 5.33 6.69 6.96
CA ARG A 6 5.50 7.04 5.55
C ARG A 6 5.29 5.82 4.68
N VAL A 7 4.41 5.90 3.69
CA VAL A 7 4.32 4.90 2.62
C VAL A 7 4.96 5.44 1.35
N SER A 8 5.71 4.62 0.62
CA SER A 8 6.18 4.97 -0.73
C SER A 8 5.80 3.91 -1.75
N ILE A 9 5.29 4.36 -2.89
CA ILE A 9 4.94 3.54 -4.05
C ILE A 9 5.88 3.90 -5.20
N LEU A 10 6.88 3.06 -5.46
CA LEU A 10 7.70 3.15 -6.67
C LEU A 10 6.89 2.56 -7.83
N TYR A 11 6.78 3.28 -8.95
CA TYR A 11 6.02 2.80 -10.10
C TYR A 11 6.70 3.12 -11.43
N CYS A 12 6.61 2.17 -12.38
CA CYS A 12 7.08 2.37 -13.75
C CYS A 12 6.22 3.40 -14.50
N THR A 13 6.83 4.53 -14.90
CA THR A 13 6.16 5.57 -15.69
C THR A 13 5.88 5.13 -17.12
N GLN A 14 6.81 4.42 -17.74
CA GLN A 14 6.71 3.90 -19.11
C GLN A 14 5.63 2.81 -19.27
N CYS A 15 5.18 2.23 -18.15
CA CYS A 15 4.22 1.14 -18.12
C CYS A 15 2.77 1.61 -17.91
N ASN A 16 2.55 2.93 -17.85
CA ASN A 16 1.26 3.55 -17.55
C ASN A 16 0.66 3.12 -16.19
N TRP A 17 1.50 2.98 -15.16
CA TRP A 17 1.05 2.55 -13.82
C TRP A 17 0.77 3.70 -12.84
N LEU A 18 0.84 4.96 -13.28
CA LEU A 18 0.53 6.12 -12.44
C LEU A 18 -0.89 6.02 -11.85
N LEU A 19 -1.90 5.75 -12.67
CA LEU A 19 -3.30 5.73 -12.22
C LEU A 19 -3.54 4.66 -11.15
N ARG A 20 -2.98 3.47 -11.32
CA ARG A 20 -3.04 2.40 -10.32
C ARG A 20 -2.38 2.82 -9.02
N SER A 21 -1.19 3.42 -9.10
CA SER A 21 -0.42 3.86 -7.95
C SER A 21 -1.13 4.98 -7.18
N ALA A 22 -1.70 5.94 -7.91
CA ALA A 22 -2.48 7.04 -7.36
C ALA A 22 -3.76 6.54 -6.66
N TRP A 23 -4.48 5.60 -7.27
CA TRP A 23 -5.64 4.99 -6.64
C TRP A 23 -5.29 4.26 -5.34
N MET A 24 -4.21 3.46 -5.33
CA MET A 24 -3.73 2.81 -4.11
C MET A 24 -3.34 3.82 -3.02
N ALA A 25 -2.71 4.94 -3.39
CA ALA A 25 -2.42 6.00 -2.45
C ALA A 25 -3.68 6.62 -1.84
N GLN A 26 -4.72 6.86 -2.65
CA GLN A 26 -6.02 7.34 -2.17
C GLN A 26 -6.66 6.34 -1.20
N GLU A 27 -6.68 5.06 -1.53
CA GLU A 27 -7.20 4.00 -0.66
C GLU A 27 -6.52 3.97 0.71
N LEU A 28 -5.19 4.13 0.73
CA LEU A 28 -4.40 4.15 1.96
C LEU A 28 -4.66 5.42 2.79
N LEU A 29 -4.62 6.60 2.17
CA LEU A 29 -4.87 7.88 2.85
C LEU A 29 -6.31 7.96 3.38
N HIS A 30 -7.28 7.40 2.66
CA HIS A 30 -8.66 7.33 3.11
C HIS A 30 -8.84 6.37 4.29
N THR A 31 -8.14 5.23 4.30
CA THR A 31 -8.27 4.22 5.36
C THR A 31 -7.50 4.62 6.63
N PHE A 32 -6.31 5.20 6.49
CA PHE A 32 -5.35 5.44 7.57
C PHE A 32 -5.03 6.94 7.75
N SER A 33 -6.03 7.82 7.56
CA SER A 33 -5.87 9.29 7.59
C SER A 33 -5.13 9.82 8.82
N ASP A 34 -5.35 9.20 9.98
CA ASP A 34 -4.74 9.63 11.24
C ASP A 34 -3.38 8.96 11.50
N SER A 35 -3.16 7.77 10.94
CA SER A 35 -1.97 6.93 11.20
C SER A 35 -0.83 7.18 10.20
N LEU A 36 -1.16 7.57 8.96
CA LEU A 36 -0.17 7.89 7.92
C LEU A 36 0.19 9.37 7.92
N GLY A 37 1.48 9.66 7.77
CA GLY A 37 1.99 11.01 7.56
C GLY A 37 1.90 11.42 6.10
N GLU A 38 2.21 10.50 5.20
CA GLU A 38 2.19 10.72 3.75
C GLU A 38 2.17 9.40 2.97
N VAL A 39 1.77 9.49 1.71
CA VAL A 39 2.01 8.45 0.70
C VAL A 39 2.74 9.09 -0.48
N ALA A 40 3.99 8.69 -0.70
CA ALA A 40 4.83 9.20 -1.77
C ALA A 40 4.69 8.34 -3.04
N LEU A 41 4.39 8.97 -4.17
CA LEU A 41 4.45 8.34 -5.49
C LEU A 41 5.82 8.63 -6.10
N ILE A 42 6.64 7.59 -6.27
CA ILE A 42 8.02 7.70 -6.75
C ILE A 42 8.08 7.20 -8.20
N PRO A 43 8.37 8.08 -9.18
CA PRO A 43 8.55 7.67 -10.57
C PRO A 43 9.78 6.76 -10.73
N GLY A 44 9.61 5.65 -11.45
CA GLY A 44 10.68 4.73 -11.81
C GLY A 44 10.53 4.18 -13.24
N THR A 45 11.39 3.26 -13.62
CA THR A 45 11.42 2.62 -14.95
C THR A 45 11.62 1.11 -14.82
N GLY A 46 11.76 0.38 -15.94
CA GLY A 46 12.15 -1.03 -15.93
C GLY A 46 11.07 -2.01 -15.45
N GLY A 47 9.79 -1.59 -15.47
CA GLY A 47 8.70 -2.42 -14.97
C GLY A 47 8.76 -2.64 -13.46
N ASN A 48 9.42 -1.75 -12.71
CA ASN A 48 9.46 -1.79 -11.26
C ASN A 48 8.14 -1.34 -10.67
N PHE A 49 7.69 -2.04 -9.63
CA PHE A 49 6.58 -1.62 -8.79
C PHE A 49 6.80 -2.16 -7.39
N GLU A 50 7.03 -1.25 -6.43
CA GLU A 50 7.31 -1.57 -5.03
C GLU A 50 6.46 -0.71 -4.12
N ILE A 51 6.02 -1.28 -3.00
CA ILE A 51 5.38 -0.55 -1.91
C ILE A 51 6.19 -0.77 -0.65
N ARG A 52 6.55 0.33 0.02
CA ARG A 52 7.30 0.31 1.28
C ARG A 52 6.58 1.09 2.36
N VAL A 53 6.70 0.64 3.60
CA VAL A 53 6.23 1.34 4.80
C VAL A 53 7.45 1.62 5.66
N ASN A 54 7.76 2.89 5.94
CA ASN A 54 8.95 3.32 6.68
C ASN A 54 10.27 2.73 6.13
N GLY A 55 10.33 2.43 4.83
CA GLY A 55 11.49 1.82 4.15
C GLY A 55 11.38 0.31 3.96
N ASP A 56 10.57 -0.38 4.77
CA ASP A 56 10.39 -1.83 4.72
C ASP A 56 9.55 -2.25 3.51
N LEU A 57 10.03 -3.22 2.74
CA LEU A 57 9.41 -3.68 1.50
C LEU A 57 8.23 -4.63 1.76
N ILE A 58 7.01 -4.10 1.63
CA ILE A 58 5.77 -4.85 1.85
C ILE A 58 5.20 -5.46 0.58
N TRP A 59 5.57 -4.93 -0.59
CA TRP A 59 5.14 -5.47 -1.89
C TRP A 59 6.20 -5.22 -2.96
N GLU A 60 6.47 -6.22 -3.80
CA GLU A 60 7.23 -6.07 -5.04
C GLU A 60 6.56 -6.91 -6.14
N ARG A 61 6.37 -6.32 -7.32
CA ARG A 61 5.54 -6.90 -8.38
C ARG A 61 6.01 -8.27 -8.87
N LYS A 62 7.32 -8.50 -9.01
CA LYS A 62 7.83 -9.80 -9.49
C LYS A 62 7.73 -10.86 -8.38
N ARG A 63 8.08 -10.51 -7.14
CA ARG A 63 8.05 -11.38 -5.96
C ARG A 63 6.63 -11.79 -5.58
N ASP A 64 5.71 -10.83 -5.50
CA ASP A 64 4.35 -11.02 -5.01
C ASP A 64 3.33 -11.30 -6.13
N GLY A 65 3.79 -11.49 -7.38
CA GLY A 65 2.93 -11.97 -8.46
C GLY A 65 1.94 -10.93 -9.03
N GLY A 66 2.38 -9.68 -9.20
CA GLY A 66 1.60 -8.63 -9.83
C GLY A 66 1.34 -7.44 -8.91
N PHE A 67 0.09 -6.98 -8.86
CA PHE A 67 -0.31 -5.82 -8.06
C PHE A 67 -1.20 -6.26 -6.92
N PRO A 68 -1.09 -5.64 -5.73
CA PRO A 68 -1.92 -6.02 -4.60
C PRO A 68 -3.37 -5.64 -4.88
N GLY A 69 -4.28 -6.47 -4.37
CA GLY A 69 -5.67 -6.05 -4.19
C GLY A 69 -5.79 -5.00 -3.08
N PRO A 70 -6.88 -4.20 -3.05
CA PRO A 70 -7.08 -3.17 -2.04
C PRO A 70 -7.18 -3.75 -0.61
N LYS A 71 -7.78 -4.93 -0.47
CA LYS A 71 -7.88 -5.67 0.80
C LYS A 71 -6.48 -5.99 1.34
N GLU A 72 -5.70 -6.73 0.55
CA GLU A 72 -4.36 -7.18 0.94
C GLU A 72 -3.42 -6.01 1.22
N LEU A 73 -3.46 -4.96 0.40
CA LEU A 73 -2.67 -3.75 0.62
C LEU A 73 -2.98 -3.11 1.98
N LYS A 74 -4.27 -2.94 2.32
CA LYS A 74 -4.68 -2.35 3.60
C LYS A 74 -4.27 -3.25 4.77
N GLN A 75 -4.41 -4.56 4.65
CA GLN A 75 -4.00 -5.51 5.68
C GLN A 75 -2.49 -5.43 5.94
N ARG A 76 -1.65 -5.53 4.90
CA ARG A 76 -0.18 -5.44 5.06
C ARG A 76 0.28 -4.11 5.66
N VAL A 77 -0.37 -3.01 5.29
CA VAL A 77 -0.06 -1.69 5.91
C VAL A 77 -0.50 -1.66 7.37
N ARG A 78 -1.74 -2.10 7.69
CA ARG A 78 -2.28 -2.15 9.05
C ARG A 78 -1.41 -2.99 9.98
N ASP A 79 -0.91 -4.13 9.52
CA ASP A 79 -0.07 -5.02 10.32
C ASP A 79 1.26 -4.37 10.74
N ILE A 80 1.67 -3.27 10.09
CA ILE A 80 2.87 -2.50 10.42
C ILE A 80 2.54 -1.21 11.17
N VAL A 81 1.54 -0.45 10.70
CA VAL A 81 1.24 0.89 11.23
C VAL A 81 0.28 0.86 12.41
N GLU A 82 -0.61 -0.13 12.46
CA GLU A 82 -1.68 -0.20 13.46
C GLU A 82 -2.18 -1.66 13.68
N PRO A 83 -1.35 -2.57 14.22
CA PRO A 83 -1.61 -4.02 14.19
C PRO A 83 -2.91 -4.45 14.90
N GLY A 84 -3.38 -3.66 15.86
CA GLY A 84 -4.59 -3.93 16.63
C GLY A 84 -5.89 -3.41 16.00
N ARG A 85 -5.85 -2.73 14.86
CA ARG A 85 -7.05 -2.14 14.25
C ARG A 85 -7.86 -3.15 13.46
N ASP A 86 -9.14 -3.25 13.79
CA ASP A 86 -10.14 -3.97 12.99
C ASP A 86 -10.45 -3.16 11.70
N LEU A 87 -10.27 -3.80 10.53
CA LEU A 87 -10.64 -3.21 9.24
C LEU A 87 -12.05 -3.65 8.78
N GLY A 88 -12.82 -4.31 9.66
CA GLY A 88 -14.21 -4.68 9.41
C GLY A 88 -14.35 -5.68 8.27
N HIS A 89 -15.09 -5.32 7.22
CA HIS A 89 -15.34 -6.19 6.06
C HIS A 89 -14.06 -6.66 5.36
N VAL A 90 -12.98 -5.88 5.45
CA VAL A 90 -11.66 -6.24 4.92
C VAL A 90 -11.07 -7.46 5.66
N ASP A 91 -11.40 -7.69 6.92
CA ASP A 91 -10.90 -8.87 7.66
C ASP A 91 -11.85 -10.08 7.56
N ARG A 92 -13.15 -9.84 7.33
CA ARG A 92 -14.18 -10.90 7.32
C ARG A 92 -14.31 -11.64 5.98
N ALA A 93 -13.94 -11.03 4.86
CA ALA A 93 -14.07 -11.63 3.53
C ALA A 93 -13.06 -12.75 3.23
N SER A 94 -12.52 -13.42 4.25
CA SER A 94 -11.66 -14.61 4.10
C SER A 94 -12.42 -15.92 4.38
N LEU A 95 -13.71 -15.84 4.74
CA LEU A 95 -14.55 -16.99 5.13
C LEU A 95 -15.69 -17.31 4.16
N GLU A 96 -15.85 -16.56 3.07
CA GLU A 96 -16.85 -16.87 2.05
C GLU A 96 -16.15 -17.11 0.71
N SER A 97 -15.99 -18.39 0.37
CA SER A 97 -15.61 -18.94 -0.94
C SER A 97 -16.48 -20.15 -1.21
#